data_AF-A0AAV6HYM5-F1
#
_entry.id   AF-A0AAV6HYM5-F1
#
_cell.length_a   1.000
_cell.length_b   1.000
_cell.length_c   1.000
_cell.angle_alpha   90.00
_cell.angle_beta   90.00
_cell.angle_gamma   90.00
#
_symmetry.space_group_name_H-M   'P 1'
#
loop_
_entity.id
_entity.type
_entity.pdbx_description
1 polymer ?
#
loop_
_entity_poly.entity_id
_entity_poly.type
_entity_poly.pdbx_seq_one_letter_code
_entity_poly.pdbx_strand_id
1 'polypeptide(L)'
;MKHEYFDLSKVEQVIKEQNTLDAFVMIEGYCHLLLDRIELIQEERSRVCPEELKEAVSSLVYAARRCGQFPELQEMRTIFTSRFGKEFVTCAIELRNNCRVHPTVCIY
;
A
#
# COMPACT_ATOMS: atom_id res chain seq x y z
N MET A 1 31.21 12.20 -22.48
CA MET A 1 30.06 12.96 -21.95
C MET A 1 28.68 12.37 -22.30
N LYS A 2 28.36 11.97 -23.55
CA LYS A 2 27.04 11.32 -23.86
C LYS A 2 26.86 9.90 -23.31
N HIS A 3 27.96 9.14 -23.14
CA HIS A 3 27.91 7.76 -22.66
C HIS A 3 27.61 7.67 -21.15
N GLU A 4 28.02 8.68 -20.38
CA GLU A 4 27.86 8.73 -18.91
C GLU A 4 26.42 9.07 -18.49
N TYR A 5 25.74 9.94 -19.26
CA TYR A 5 24.31 10.26 -19.05
C TYR A 5 23.37 9.07 -19.37
N PHE A 6 23.74 8.24 -20.35
CA PHE A 6 22.97 7.05 -20.72
C PHE A 6 23.09 5.95 -19.67
N ASP A 7 24.26 5.82 -19.04
CA ASP A 7 24.50 4.88 -17.95
C ASP A 7 23.67 5.26 -16.71
N LEU A 8 23.66 6.55 -16.34
CA LEU A 8 22.84 7.07 -15.24
C LEU A 8 21.34 6.86 -15.50
N SER A 9 20.85 7.16 -16.70
CA SER A 9 19.43 6.97 -17.05
C SER A 9 18.99 5.50 -16.98
N LYS A 10 19.88 4.55 -17.31
CA LYS A 10 19.61 3.12 -17.16
C LYS A 10 19.61 2.68 -15.71
N VAL A 11 20.56 3.17 -14.91
CA VAL A 11 20.63 2.87 -13.48
C VAL A 11 19.37 3.40 -12.77
N GLU A 12 18.92 4.62 -13.06
CA GLU A 12 17.67 5.18 -12.52
C GLU A 12 16.44 4.34 -12.91
N GLN A 13 16.39 3.87 -14.16
CA GLN A 13 15.31 3.00 -14.61
C GLN A 13 15.32 1.67 -13.86
N VAL A 14 16.48 1.01 -13.74
CA VAL A 14 16.61 -0.27 -13.01
C VAL A 14 16.26 -0.10 -11.54
N ILE A 15 16.67 0.99 -10.89
CA ILE A 15 16.31 1.29 -9.50
C ILE A 15 14.78 1.44 -9.38
N LYS A 16 14.14 2.15 -10.30
CA LYS A 16 12.68 2.30 -10.31
C LYS A 16 11.96 0.97 -10.55
N GLU A 17 12.46 0.15 -11.47
CA GLU A 17 11.90 -1.19 -11.72
C GLU A 17 12.05 -2.09 -10.50
N GLN A 18 13.22 -2.09 -9.85
CA GLN A 18 13.48 -2.87 -8.65
C GLN A 18 12.59 -2.44 -7.49
N ASN A 19 12.51 -1.13 -7.22
CA ASN A 19 11.56 -0.60 -6.24
C ASN A 19 10.14 -1.11 -6.53
N THR A 20 9.77 -1.26 -7.81
CA THR A 20 8.39 -1.60 -8.22
C THR A 20 8.10 -3.03 -7.83
N LEU A 21 9.06 -3.90 -8.11
CA LEU A 21 9.01 -5.30 -7.71
C LEU A 21 8.96 -5.42 -6.18
N ASP A 22 9.79 -4.68 -5.45
CA ASP A 22 9.78 -4.68 -3.98
C ASP A 22 8.44 -4.22 -3.40
N ALA A 23 7.82 -3.20 -4.01
CA ALA A 23 6.48 -2.76 -3.64
C ALA A 23 5.42 -3.84 -3.88
N PHE A 24 5.49 -4.59 -4.99
CA PHE A 24 4.57 -5.70 -5.24
C PHE A 24 4.76 -6.85 -4.26
N VAL A 25 6.00 -7.20 -3.92
CA VAL A 25 6.27 -8.23 -2.90
C VAL A 25 5.66 -7.83 -1.55
N MET A 26 5.78 -6.57 -1.15
CA MET A 26 5.12 -6.08 0.07
C MET A 26 3.60 -6.12 -0.02
N ILE A 27 3.01 -5.68 -1.14
CA ILE A 27 1.57 -5.72 -1.39
C ILE A 27 1.06 -7.16 -1.30
N GLU A 28 1.74 -8.11 -1.94
CA GLU A 28 1.40 -9.54 -1.89
C GLU A 28 1.44 -10.08 -0.46
N GLY A 29 2.48 -9.74 0.30
CA GLY A 29 2.59 -10.12 1.71
C GLY A 29 1.43 -9.60 2.56
N TYR A 30 1.04 -8.33 2.36
CA TYR A 30 -0.12 -7.78 3.06
C TYR A 30 -1.44 -8.41 2.61
N CYS A 31 -1.63 -8.68 1.32
CA CYS A 31 -2.81 -9.39 0.84
C CYS A 31 -2.91 -10.79 1.47
N HIS A 32 -1.81 -11.55 1.55
CA HIS A 32 -1.79 -12.85 2.24
C HIS A 32 -2.16 -12.72 3.72
N LEU A 33 -1.61 -11.73 4.44
CA LEU A 33 -1.96 -11.50 5.85
C LEU A 33 -3.46 -11.21 6.03
N LEU A 34 -4.04 -10.37 5.16
CA LEU A 34 -5.46 -10.05 5.21
C LEU A 34 -6.35 -11.26 4.88
N LEU A 35 -5.92 -12.12 3.97
CA LEU A 35 -6.62 -13.37 3.65
C LEU A 35 -6.58 -14.35 4.83
N ASP A 36 -5.42 -14.49 5.49
CA ASP A 36 -5.25 -15.34 6.68
C ASP A 36 -6.06 -14.84 7.90
N ARG A 37 -6.45 -13.55 7.88
CA ARG A 37 -7.24 -12.89 8.92
C ARG A 37 -8.58 -12.36 8.41
N ILE A 38 -9.12 -12.97 7.36
CA ILE A 38 -10.34 -12.50 6.69
C ILE A 38 -11.54 -12.42 7.65
N GLU A 39 -11.60 -13.29 8.65
CA GLU A 39 -12.67 -13.31 9.66
C GLU A 39 -12.72 -12.01 10.47
N LEU A 40 -11.56 -11.44 10.81
CA LEU A 40 -11.46 -10.16 11.52
C LEU A 40 -11.91 -8.97 10.66
N ILE A 41 -11.79 -9.08 9.33
CA ILE A 41 -12.24 -8.06 8.38
C ILE A 41 -13.76 -8.16 8.14
N GLN A 42 -14.30 -9.39 8.16
CA GLN A 42 -15.71 -9.67 7.97
C GLN A 42 -16.55 -9.47 9.24
N GLU A 43 -15.92 -9.31 10.41
CA GLU A 43 -16.63 -9.10 11.67
C GLU A 43 -17.46 -7.80 11.66
N GLU A 44 -18.77 -7.96 11.42
CA GLU A 44 -19.68 -6.84 11.19
C GLU A 44 -19.89 -5.95 12.43
N ARG A 45 -19.59 -6.47 13.62
CA ARG A 45 -19.66 -5.72 14.89
C ARG A 45 -18.53 -4.70 15.03
N SER A 46 -17.38 -4.92 14.41
CA SER A 46 -16.23 -4.03 14.53
C SER A 46 -16.08 -3.18 13.27
N ARG A 47 -16.42 -1.90 13.36
CA ARG A 47 -16.11 -0.92 12.30
C ARG A 47 -14.71 -0.30 12.43
N VAL A 48 -13.96 -0.73 13.45
CA VAL A 48 -12.60 -0.26 13.71
C VAL A 48 -11.63 -1.31 13.19
N CYS A 49 -10.63 -0.88 12.41
CA CYS A 49 -9.60 -1.78 11.91
C CYS A 49 -8.80 -2.37 13.09
N PRO A 50 -8.70 -3.70 13.22
CA PRO A 50 -7.89 -4.35 14.24
C PRO A 50 -6.44 -3.87 14.18
N GLU A 51 -5.79 -3.72 15.34
CA GLU A 51 -4.41 -3.21 15.40
C GLU A 51 -3.44 -4.06 14.58
N GLU A 52 -3.65 -5.38 14.54
CA GLU A 52 -2.83 -6.31 13.73
C GLU A 52 -2.97 -6.10 12.21
N LEU A 53 -4.13 -5.65 11.74
CA LEU A 53 -4.40 -5.42 10.32
C LEU A 53 -4.16 -3.97 9.90
N LYS A 54 -4.08 -3.06 10.87
CA LYS A 54 -4.00 -1.62 10.64
C LYS A 54 -2.84 -1.25 9.73
N GLU A 55 -1.66 -1.82 9.98
CA GLU A 55 -0.48 -1.58 9.14
C GLU A 55 -0.67 -2.07 7.72
N ALA A 56 -1.20 -3.28 7.54
CA ALA A 56 -1.44 -3.87 6.22
C ALA A 56 -2.48 -3.07 5.42
N VAL A 57 -3.62 -2.76 6.04
CA VAL A 57 -4.69 -1.99 5.39
C VAL A 57 -4.23 -0.58 5.06
N SER A 58 -3.55 0.11 5.99
CA SER A 58 -3.03 1.46 5.73
C SER A 58 -1.98 1.45 4.61
N SER A 59 -1.09 0.46 4.59
CA SER A 59 -0.05 0.32 3.55
C SER A 59 -0.64 0.05 2.18
N LEU A 60 -1.65 -0.83 2.07
CA LEU A 60 -2.33 -1.11 0.81
C LEU A 60 -3.15 0.09 0.29
N VAL A 61 -3.83 0.81 1.19
CA VAL A 61 -4.56 2.05 0.86
C VAL A 61 -3.61 3.13 0.33
N TYR A 62 -2.44 3.28 0.97
CA TYR A 62 -1.42 4.22 0.53
C TYR A 62 -0.84 3.80 -0.83
N ALA A 63 -0.51 2.51 -0.99
CA ALA A 63 -0.01 1.94 -2.24
C ALA A 63 -1.01 2.14 -3.39
N ALA A 64 -2.32 1.97 -3.15
CA ALA A 64 -3.36 2.22 -4.15
C ALA A 64 -3.30 3.65 -4.70
N ARG A 65 -2.98 4.67 -3.89
CA ARG A 65 -2.86 6.04 -4.40
C ARG A 65 -1.66 6.23 -5.33
N ARG A 66 -0.55 5.54 -5.05
CA ARG A 66 0.70 5.65 -5.84
C ARG A 66 0.68 4.74 -7.07
N CYS A 67 0.05 3.57 -6.96
CA CYS A 67 -0.04 2.54 -7.98
C CYS A 67 -1.38 2.65 -8.74
N GLY A 68 -1.61 3.80 -9.39
CA GLY A 68 -2.84 4.07 -10.14
C GLY A 68 -3.10 3.15 -11.34
N GLN A 69 -2.12 2.33 -11.72
CA GLN A 69 -2.21 1.37 -12.82
C GLN A 69 -2.89 0.04 -12.44
N PHE A 70 -3.16 -0.21 -11.14
CA PHE A 70 -3.82 -1.43 -10.68
C PHE A 70 -5.25 -1.15 -10.21
N PRO A 71 -6.27 -1.47 -11.03
CA PRO A 71 -7.66 -1.29 -10.64
C PRO A 71 -8.03 -2.08 -9.39
N GLU A 72 -7.40 -3.23 -9.15
CA GLU A 72 -7.61 -4.10 -8.00
C GLU A 72 -7.28 -3.39 -6.68
N LEU A 73 -6.18 -2.62 -6.65
CA LEU A 73 -5.81 -1.82 -5.47
C LEU A 73 -6.80 -0.68 -5.22
N GLN A 74 -7.39 -0.10 -6.28
CA GLN A 74 -8.45 0.90 -6.13
C GLN A 74 -9.73 0.27 -5.55
N GLU A 75 -10.05 -0.95 -5.96
CA GLU A 75 -11.18 -1.71 -5.45
C GLU A 75 -10.99 -2.04 -3.97
N MET A 76 -9.81 -2.54 -3.58
CA MET A 76 -9.46 -2.79 -2.17
C MET A 76 -9.61 -1.53 -1.32
N ARG A 77 -9.13 -0.37 -1.81
CA ARG A 77 -9.32 0.91 -1.12
C ARG A 77 -10.82 1.22 -0.91
N THR A 78 -11.64 0.96 -1.91
CA THR A 78 -13.10 1.20 -1.84
C THR A 78 -13.75 0.28 -0.81
N ILE A 79 -13.36 -1.00 -0.79
CA ILE A 79 -13.81 -1.99 0.19
C ILE A 79 -13.43 -1.52 1.61
N PHE A 80 -12.17 -1.17 1.86
CA PHE A 80 -11.72 -0.69 3.17
C PHE A 80 -12.39 0.62 3.59
N THR A 81 -12.65 1.51 2.64
CA THR A 81 -13.41 2.74 2.88
C THR A 81 -14.82 2.44 3.37
N SER A 82 -15.48 1.45 2.76
CA SER A 82 -16.81 1.02 3.17
C SER A 82 -16.81 0.28 4.52
N ARG A 83 -15.73 -0.44 4.85
CA ARG A 83 -15.63 -1.27 6.06
C ARG A 83 -15.18 -0.49 7.29
N PHE A 84 -14.11 0.28 7.18
CA PHE A 84 -13.47 0.99 8.29
C PHE A 84 -13.75 2.51 8.30
N GLY A 85 -14.41 3.01 7.26
CA GLY A 85 -14.78 4.42 7.14
C GLY A 85 -13.77 5.27 6.37
N LYS A 86 -14.27 6.40 5.86
CA LYS A 86 -13.50 7.35 5.04
C LYS A 86 -12.39 8.05 5.81
N GLU A 87 -12.59 8.31 7.10
CA GLU A 87 -11.60 8.99 7.94
C GLU A 87 -10.33 8.13 8.09
N PHE A 88 -10.50 6.82 8.31
CA PHE A 88 -9.39 5.88 8.39
C PHE A 88 -8.56 5.86 7.10
N VAL A 89 -9.24 5.74 5.95
CA VAL A 89 -8.58 5.70 4.64
C VAL A 89 -7.89 7.02 4.32
N THR A 90 -8.52 8.15 4.65
CA THR A 90 -7.90 9.48 4.45
C THR A 90 -6.65 9.65 5.29
N CYS A 91 -6.68 9.23 6.56
CA CYS A 91 -5.51 9.26 7.44
C CYS A 91 -4.35 8.39 6.91
N ALA A 92 -4.66 7.21 6.37
CA ALA A 92 -3.66 6.33 5.77
C ALA A 92 -3.03 6.93 4.49
N ILE A 93 -3.83 7.64 3.69
CA ILE A 93 -3.37 8.32 2.48
C ILE A 93 -2.47 9.52 2.80
N GLU A 94 -2.86 10.33 3.78
CA GLU A 94 -2.16 11.58 4.12
C GLU A 94 -0.90 11.38 4.97
N LEU A 95 -0.56 10.14 5.35
CA LEU A 95 0.51 9.82 6.32
C LEU A 95 0.39 10.69 7.60
N ARG A 96 -0.84 11.11 7.98
CA ARG A 96 -1.05 11.98 9.14
C ARG A 96 -0.75 11.19 10.42
N ASN A 97 0.49 11.31 10.88
CA ASN A 97 1.09 11.08 12.20
C ASN A 97 0.73 9.83 13.04
N ASN A 98 -0.11 8.91 12.60
CA ASN A 98 -0.48 7.74 13.42
C ASN A 98 -0.77 6.45 12.63
N CYS A 99 -0.58 6.46 11.31
CA CYS A 99 -0.67 5.24 10.50
C CYS A 99 0.74 4.66 10.35
N ARG A 100 1.01 3.51 10.97
CA ARG A 100 2.24 2.74 10.75
C ARG A 100 2.19 2.23 9.30
N VAL A 101 2.68 3.04 8.37
CA VAL A 101 2.92 2.62 6.99
C VAL A 101 4.37 2.22 6.91
N HIS A 102 4.64 1.06 6.33
CA HIS A 102 6.01 0.59 6.19
C HIS A 102 6.82 1.57 5.33
N PRO A 103 7.99 2.05 5.80
CA PRO A 103 8.73 3.15 5.17
C PRO A 103 9.16 2.84 3.72
N THR A 104 9.28 1.57 3.36
CA THR A 104 9.62 1.15 2.00
C THR A 104 8.49 1.45 0.99
N VAL A 105 7.24 1.61 1.43
CA VAL A 105 6.14 2.05 0.55
C VAL A 105 6.26 3.56 0.24
N CYS A 106 6.96 4.32 1.09
CA CYS A 106 7.12 5.77 0.94
C CYS A 106 8.23 6.20 -0.04
N ILE A 107 9.11 5.29 -0.47
CA ILE A 107 10.19 5.58 -1.43
C ILE A 107 9.79 5.42 -2.91
N TYR A 108 8.48 5.27 -3.16
CA TYR A 108 7.86 5.45 -4.48
C TYR A 108 7.62 6.92 -4.83
#